data_AF-A0A3V1KEZ0-F1
#
_entry.id   AF-A0A3V1KEZ0-F1
#
_cell.length_a   1.000
_cell.length_b   1.000
_cell.length_c   1.000
_cell.angle_alpha   90.00
_cell.angle_beta   90.00
_cell.angle_gamma   90.00
#
_symmetry.space_group_name_H-M   'P 1'
#
loop_
_entity.id
_entity.type
_entity.pdbx_description
1 polymer ?
#
loop_
_entity_poly.entity_id
_entity_poly.type
_entity_poly.pdbx_seq_one_letter_code
_entity_poly.pdbx_strand_id
1 'polypeptide(L)'
;MRQWRLRLGTVTCAAMLSAVSMPLAAGSKTVNMTLTIVVNAAPPCTVTGGEVEFGNVLTTKVDGVNYRQAVGYRLSCNGRVSDYLKLQIQGNAVTINGESVLQTDVDGLGIRLQTATDGALISPGNTQWLPFQYSGGSGPAIEAIPVKNNGVTLTGGAFNAGATLVVDYQ
;
A
#
# COMPACT_ATOMS: atom_id res chain seq x y z
N MET A 1 94.79 -21.44 -23.37
CA MET A 1 94.98 -21.69 -24.82
C MET A 1 93.86 -21.03 -25.61
N ARG A 2 94.24 -20.32 -26.68
CA ARG A 2 93.45 -19.92 -27.87
C ARG A 2 92.16 -19.11 -27.67
N GLN A 3 92.36 -17.80 -27.77
CA GLN A 3 91.43 -16.86 -28.40
C GLN A 3 91.06 -17.35 -29.81
N TRP A 4 89.77 -17.31 -30.18
CA TRP A 4 89.36 -17.32 -31.58
C TRP A 4 88.40 -16.15 -31.84
N ARG A 5 88.89 -15.18 -32.60
CA ARG A 5 88.09 -14.11 -33.19
C ARG A 5 87.43 -14.68 -34.44
N LEU A 6 86.10 -14.72 -34.49
CA LEU A 6 85.36 -14.92 -35.73
C LEU A 6 84.65 -13.62 -36.09
N ARG A 7 85.17 -13.00 -37.15
CA ARG A 7 84.51 -11.93 -37.89
C ARG A 7 83.34 -12.56 -38.64
N LEU A 8 82.11 -12.16 -38.35
CA LEU A 8 80.98 -12.41 -39.24
C LEU A 8 80.60 -11.11 -39.92
N GLY A 9 80.77 -11.11 -41.24
CA GLY A 9 80.45 -10.01 -42.13
C GLY A 9 78.96 -9.70 -42.14
N THR A 10 78.66 -8.41 -42.11
CA THR A 10 77.33 -7.85 -42.32
C THR A 10 76.88 -8.15 -43.74
N VAL A 11 75.94 -9.07 -43.90
CA VAL A 11 75.11 -9.18 -45.10
C VAL A 11 73.81 -8.43 -44.80
N THR A 12 73.74 -7.20 -45.29
CA THR A 12 72.56 -6.36 -45.27
C THR A 12 71.51 -6.93 -46.20
N CYS A 13 70.54 -7.65 -45.66
CA CYS A 13 69.29 -7.96 -46.34
C CYS A 13 68.26 -6.92 -45.90
N ALA A 14 68.15 -5.83 -46.65
CA ALA A 14 67.12 -4.81 -46.44
C ALA A 14 65.76 -5.35 -46.88
N ALA A 15 65.13 -6.17 -46.05
CA ALA A 15 63.72 -6.50 -46.20
C ALA A 15 62.90 -5.32 -45.65
N MET A 16 62.48 -4.41 -46.53
CA MET A 16 61.45 -3.42 -46.21
C MET A 16 60.15 -4.18 -45.90
N LEU A 17 59.91 -4.47 -44.61
CA LEU A 17 58.57 -4.79 -44.12
C LEU A 17 57.73 -3.51 -44.19
N SER A 18 57.07 -3.32 -45.32
CA SER A 18 55.94 -2.40 -45.42
C SER A 18 54.81 -2.98 -44.56
N ALA A 19 54.67 -2.48 -43.33
CA ALA A 19 53.53 -2.77 -42.49
C ALA A 19 52.29 -2.15 -43.14
N VAL A 20 51.58 -2.91 -43.96
CA VAL A 20 50.26 -2.55 -44.45
C VAL A 20 49.32 -2.61 -43.24
N SER A 21 49.07 -1.46 -42.62
CA SER A 21 48.04 -1.28 -41.61
C SER A 21 46.68 -1.41 -42.28
N MET A 22 46.14 -2.63 -42.33
CA MET A 22 44.74 -2.84 -42.71
C MET A 22 43.85 -2.26 -41.60
N PRO A 23 42.94 -1.33 -41.90
CA PRO A 23 41.93 -0.93 -40.93
C PRO A 23 40.99 -2.12 -40.71
N LEU A 24 40.94 -2.65 -39.49
CA LEU A 24 39.86 -3.56 -39.11
C LEU A 24 38.56 -2.77 -39.12
N ALA A 25 37.75 -2.95 -40.17
CA ALA A 25 36.38 -2.47 -40.19
C ALA A 25 35.56 -3.28 -39.17
N ALA A 26 35.41 -2.75 -37.96
CA ALA A 26 34.47 -3.26 -36.98
C ALA A 26 33.05 -2.95 -37.46
N GLY A 27 32.40 -3.91 -38.13
CA GLY A 27 31.00 -3.78 -38.53
C GLY A 27 30.11 -3.79 -37.30
N SER A 28 29.41 -2.69 -37.01
CA SER A 28 28.33 -2.71 -36.03
C SER A 28 27.07 -3.28 -36.69
N LYS A 29 26.55 -4.38 -36.14
CA LYS A 29 25.22 -4.87 -36.47
C LYS A 29 24.25 -4.39 -35.41
N THR A 30 23.31 -3.55 -35.81
CA THR A 30 22.21 -3.12 -34.96
C THR A 30 21.23 -4.29 -34.83
N VAL A 31 21.10 -4.83 -33.62
CA VAL A 31 20.12 -5.87 -33.30
C VAL A 31 18.97 -5.20 -32.57
N ASN A 32 17.76 -5.37 -33.09
CA ASN A 32 16.56 -4.87 -32.41
C ASN A 32 16.32 -5.74 -31.17
N MET A 33 16.60 -5.19 -29.99
CA MET A 33 16.24 -5.82 -28.72
C MET A 33 14.83 -5.37 -28.32
N THR A 34 13.96 -6.34 -28.06
CA THR A 34 12.62 -6.07 -27.52
C THR A 34 12.60 -6.51 -26.06
N LEU A 35 12.47 -5.55 -25.15
CA LEU A 35 12.28 -5.84 -23.73
C LEU A 35 10.79 -6.15 -23.49
N THR A 36 10.49 -7.37 -23.07
CA THR A 36 9.14 -7.75 -22.63
C THR A 36 9.13 -7.83 -21.11
N ILE A 37 8.32 -7.00 -20.47
CA ILE A 37 8.10 -7.02 -19.02
C ILE A 37 6.73 -7.65 -18.77
N VAL A 38 6.67 -8.69 -17.94
CA VAL A 38 5.43 -9.30 -17.49
C VAL A 38 5.20 -8.88 -16.04
N VAL A 39 4.05 -8.27 -15.75
CA VAL A 39 3.65 -7.84 -14.40
C VAL A 39 2.52 -8.73 -13.91
N ASN A 40 2.79 -9.54 -12.88
CA ASN A 40 1.78 -10.40 -12.25
C ASN A 40 1.28 -9.71 -10.97
N ALA A 41 0.04 -9.22 -10.99
CA ALA A 41 -0.58 -8.65 -9.79
C ALA A 41 -0.98 -9.76 -8.80
N ALA A 42 -0.82 -9.49 -7.51
CA ALA A 42 -1.32 -10.39 -6.48
C ALA A 42 -2.85 -10.46 -6.51
N PRO A 43 -3.47 -11.62 -6.21
CA PRO A 43 -4.92 -11.75 -6.18
C PRO A 43 -5.54 -10.79 -5.15
N PRO A 44 -6.59 -10.03 -5.52
CA PRO A 44 -7.25 -9.10 -4.61
C PRO A 44 -8.17 -9.82 -3.62
N CYS A 45 -8.42 -9.18 -2.47
CA CYS A 45 -9.50 -9.56 -1.56
C CYS A 45 -10.80 -8.85 -1.95
N THR A 46 -11.94 -9.52 -1.77
CA THR A 46 -13.26 -8.88 -1.86
C THR A 46 -13.80 -8.62 -0.46
N VAL A 47 -14.46 -7.48 -0.28
CA VAL A 47 -15.13 -7.08 0.97
C VAL A 47 -16.63 -7.07 0.72
N THR A 48 -17.41 -7.66 1.62
CA THR A 48 -18.88 -7.65 1.58
C THR A 48 -19.47 -7.23 2.92
N GLY A 49 -20.61 -6.54 2.90
CA GLY A 49 -21.26 -5.98 4.09
C GLY A 49 -20.62 -4.67 4.53
N GLY A 50 -20.62 -4.42 5.83
CA GLY A 50 -20.05 -3.22 6.45
C GLY A 50 -21.07 -2.10 6.69
N GLU A 51 -22.35 -2.32 6.35
CA GLU A 51 -23.43 -1.42 6.70
C GLU A 51 -23.66 -1.42 8.21
N VAL A 52 -23.91 -0.22 8.76
CA VAL A 52 -24.21 -0.02 10.18
C VAL A 52 -25.46 0.83 10.30
N GLU A 53 -26.45 0.29 10.99
CA GLU A 53 -27.71 0.97 11.27
C GLU A 53 -27.79 1.34 12.75
N PHE A 54 -27.76 2.64 13.04
CA PHE A 54 -27.85 3.13 14.43
C PHE A 54 -29.30 3.22 14.95
N GLY A 55 -30.29 3.19 14.05
CA GLY A 55 -31.70 3.37 14.40
C GLY A 55 -31.98 4.73 15.03
N ASN A 56 -32.80 4.75 16.09
CA ASN A 56 -33.16 5.98 16.78
C ASN A 56 -32.09 6.40 17.79
N VAL A 57 -31.32 7.43 17.43
CA VAL A 57 -30.28 8.01 18.28
C VAL A 57 -30.81 9.26 18.98
N LEU A 58 -30.72 9.32 20.31
CA LEU A 58 -31.07 10.52 21.07
C LEU A 58 -29.85 11.45 21.10
N THR A 59 -30.02 12.68 20.60
CA THR A 59 -28.93 13.68 20.52
C THR A 59 -28.29 14.01 21.88
N THR A 60 -29.02 13.80 22.98
CA THR A 60 -28.53 13.97 24.36
C THR A 60 -27.71 12.79 24.87
N LYS A 61 -27.80 11.62 24.22
CA LYS A 61 -27.07 10.39 24.57
C LYS A 61 -25.92 10.07 23.60
N VAL A 62 -25.62 10.96 22.66
CA VAL A 62 -24.41 10.87 21.83
C VAL A 62 -23.23 11.33 22.69
N ASP A 63 -22.54 10.37 23.31
CA ASP A 63 -21.45 10.59 24.28
C ASP A 63 -20.18 9.78 23.97
N GLY A 64 -20.15 9.08 22.84
CA GLY A 64 -19.04 8.18 22.48
C GLY A 64 -19.05 6.83 23.19
N VAL A 65 -20.12 6.50 23.92
CA VAL A 65 -20.29 5.19 24.58
C VAL A 65 -21.56 4.50 24.10
N ASN A 66 -22.68 5.24 24.05
CA ASN A 66 -23.96 4.70 23.61
C ASN A 66 -24.00 4.44 22.09
N TYR A 67 -24.95 3.59 21.67
CA TYR A 67 -25.20 3.29 20.25
C TYR A 67 -24.03 2.67 19.51
N ARG A 68 -23.09 2.04 20.24
CA ARG A 68 -22.03 1.21 19.68
C ARG A 68 -22.63 0.10 18.83
N GLN A 69 -22.20 0.01 17.59
CA GLN A 69 -22.59 -1.04 16.65
C GLN A 69 -21.35 -1.73 16.08
N ALA A 70 -21.45 -3.04 15.86
CA ALA A 70 -20.41 -3.77 15.13
C ALA A 70 -20.50 -3.44 13.64
N VAL A 71 -19.35 -3.21 13.00
CA VAL A 71 -19.25 -3.12 11.55
C VAL A 71 -19.22 -4.54 11.00
N GLY A 72 -20.38 -5.02 10.53
CA GLY A 72 -20.55 -6.39 10.05
C GLY A 72 -20.00 -6.59 8.63
N TYR A 73 -18.69 -6.75 8.48
CA TYR A 73 -18.04 -7.02 7.19
C TYR A 73 -17.44 -8.43 7.12
N ARG A 74 -17.24 -8.92 5.88
CA ARG A 74 -16.61 -10.21 5.60
C ARG A 74 -15.59 -10.06 4.47
N LEU A 75 -14.48 -10.77 4.61
CA LEU A 75 -13.38 -10.78 3.65
C LEU A 75 -13.34 -12.12 2.91
N SER A 76 -13.16 -12.07 1.60
CA SER A 76 -12.83 -13.25 0.78
C SER A 76 -11.54 -13.00 0.03
N CYS A 77 -10.46 -13.63 0.52
CA CYS A 77 -9.11 -13.52 -0.05
C CYS A 77 -8.70 -14.87 -0.66
N ASN A 78 -9.34 -15.25 -1.78
CA ASN A 78 -9.08 -16.51 -2.48
C ASN A 78 -7.78 -16.44 -3.28
N GLY A 79 -6.96 -17.50 -3.21
CA GLY A 79 -5.67 -17.53 -3.90
C GLY A 79 -4.63 -16.56 -3.33
N ARG A 80 -4.87 -16.01 -2.13
CA ARG A 80 -3.95 -15.08 -1.49
C ARG A 80 -2.55 -15.67 -1.35
N VAL A 81 -1.54 -14.80 -1.52
CA VAL A 81 -0.12 -15.19 -1.46
C VAL A 81 0.47 -15.16 -0.05
N SER A 82 -0.23 -14.54 0.90
CA SER A 82 0.16 -14.44 2.31
C SER A 82 -1.09 -14.35 3.19
N ASP A 83 -0.99 -14.82 4.43
CA ASP A 83 -2.00 -14.63 5.48
C ASP A 83 -1.83 -13.31 6.23
N TYR A 84 -0.69 -12.63 6.09
CA TYR A 84 -0.43 -11.34 6.71
C TYR A 84 -0.96 -10.22 5.82
N LEU A 85 -2.11 -9.68 6.23
CA LEU A 85 -2.81 -8.62 5.51
C LEU A 85 -2.90 -7.36 6.38
N LYS A 86 -3.18 -6.23 5.75
CA LYS A 86 -3.43 -4.96 6.42
C LYS A 86 -4.73 -4.36 5.92
N LEU A 87 -5.43 -3.69 6.82
CA LEU A 87 -6.73 -3.06 6.57
C LEU A 87 -6.62 -1.55 6.78
N GLN A 88 -7.26 -0.78 5.92
CA GLN A 88 -7.40 0.66 6.05
C GLN A 88 -8.85 1.06 5.80
N ILE A 89 -9.31 2.12 6.47
CA ILE A 89 -10.64 2.70 6.25
C ILE A 89 -10.45 4.12 5.69
N GLN A 90 -10.76 4.28 4.42
CA GLN A 90 -10.62 5.55 3.71
C GLN A 90 -11.95 6.30 3.72
N GLY A 91 -11.96 7.50 4.28
CA GLY A 91 -13.14 8.36 4.31
C GLY A 91 -12.76 9.77 4.74
N ASN A 92 -13.72 10.69 4.65
CA ASN A 92 -13.51 12.06 5.11
C ASN A 92 -13.46 12.06 6.64
N ALA A 93 -12.37 12.59 7.19
CA ALA A 93 -12.19 12.68 8.62
C ALA A 93 -12.51 14.10 9.13
N VAL A 94 -13.08 14.17 10.33
CA VAL A 94 -13.27 15.40 11.09
C VAL A 94 -12.76 15.19 12.51
N THR A 95 -12.21 16.24 13.11
CA THR A 95 -11.79 16.19 14.51
C THR A 95 -12.96 16.51 15.43
N ILE A 96 -13.34 15.56 16.30
CA ILE A 96 -14.34 15.74 17.35
C ILE A 96 -13.69 15.42 18.69
N ASN A 97 -13.72 16.38 19.62
CA ASN A 97 -13.15 16.25 20.97
C ASN A 97 -11.68 15.75 21.00
N GLY A 98 -10.89 16.08 19.98
CA GLY A 98 -9.49 15.66 19.86
C GLY A 98 -9.27 14.32 19.13
N GLU A 99 -10.33 13.66 18.67
CA GLU A 99 -10.27 12.38 17.95
C GLU A 99 -10.54 12.58 16.46
N SER A 100 -9.80 11.89 15.61
CA SER A 100 -10.06 11.83 14.16
C SER A 100 -11.14 10.79 13.90
N VAL A 101 -12.34 11.24 13.55
CA VAL A 101 -13.53 10.40 13.36
C VAL A 101 -14.12 10.59 11.96
N LEU A 102 -14.96 9.65 11.53
CA LEU A 102 -15.57 9.72 10.20
C LEU A 102 -16.61 10.86 10.18
N GLN A 103 -16.48 11.74 9.20
CA GLN A 103 -17.36 12.88 9.02
C GLN A 103 -18.76 12.40 8.58
N THR A 104 -19.79 12.95 9.23
CA THR A 104 -21.18 12.80 8.80
C THR A 104 -21.63 14.02 7.98
N ASP A 105 -22.82 13.94 7.41
CA ASP A 105 -23.55 15.07 6.81
C ASP A 105 -24.13 16.06 7.84
N VAL A 106 -23.97 15.81 9.15
CA VAL A 106 -24.42 16.70 10.24
C VAL A 106 -23.21 17.32 10.95
N ASP A 107 -23.13 18.65 10.92
CA ASP A 107 -22.06 19.39 11.57
C ASP A 107 -22.00 19.11 13.09
N GLY A 108 -20.78 18.83 13.57
CA GLY A 108 -20.54 18.51 14.97
C GLY A 108 -20.96 17.10 15.39
N LEU A 109 -21.40 16.25 14.46
CA LEU A 109 -21.61 14.81 14.62
C LEU A 109 -20.62 14.04 13.74
N GLY A 110 -20.03 12.99 14.32
CA GLY A 110 -19.10 12.10 13.63
C GLY A 110 -19.27 10.66 14.08
N ILE A 111 -18.65 9.72 13.36
CA ILE A 111 -18.65 8.30 13.70
C ILE A 111 -17.24 7.88 14.08
N ARG A 112 -17.03 7.63 15.37
CA ARG A 112 -15.80 7.03 15.87
C ARG A 112 -15.74 5.58 15.42
N LEU A 113 -14.65 5.22 14.74
CA LEU A 113 -14.31 3.85 14.41
C LEU A 113 -13.25 3.36 15.38
N GLN A 114 -13.42 2.17 15.93
CA GLN A 114 -12.43 1.59 16.84
C GLN A 114 -12.37 0.08 16.73
N THR A 115 -11.28 -0.52 17.17
CA THR A 115 -11.17 -1.97 17.32
C THR A 115 -12.06 -2.45 18.48
N ALA A 116 -12.76 -3.57 18.29
CA ALA A 116 -13.59 -4.16 19.34
C ALA A 116 -12.76 -4.79 20.48
N THR A 117 -11.49 -5.12 20.22
CA THR A 117 -10.63 -5.84 21.17
C THR A 117 -10.14 -4.96 22.31
N ASP A 118 -9.67 -3.75 22.00
CA ASP A 118 -9.01 -2.84 22.93
C ASP A 118 -9.53 -1.39 22.84
N GLY A 119 -10.50 -1.12 21.95
CA GLY A 119 -11.07 0.22 21.78
C GLY A 119 -10.12 1.23 21.13
N ALA A 120 -9.05 0.75 20.49
CA ALA A 120 -8.08 1.58 19.81
C ALA A 120 -8.73 2.32 18.64
N LEU A 121 -8.50 3.63 18.57
CA LEU A 121 -9.07 4.49 17.55
C LEU A 121 -8.56 4.11 16.16
N ILE A 122 -9.49 4.00 15.21
CA ILE A 122 -9.20 3.82 13.80
C ILE A 122 -9.44 5.15 13.09
N SER A 123 -8.36 5.88 12.82
CA SER A 123 -8.46 7.17 12.13
C SER A 123 -8.83 6.95 10.66
N PRO A 124 -9.95 7.50 10.16
CA PRO A 124 -10.26 7.43 8.74
C PRO A 124 -9.22 8.17 7.91
N GLY A 125 -8.88 7.64 6.74
CA GLY A 125 -7.94 8.27 5.82
C GLY A 125 -7.03 7.26 5.13
N ASN A 126 -5.91 7.76 4.59
CA ASN A 126 -4.97 6.98 3.77
C ASN A 126 -3.63 6.68 4.47
N THR A 127 -3.47 7.05 5.74
CA THR A 127 -2.19 6.92 6.47
C THR A 127 -2.16 5.75 7.45
N GLN A 128 -3.30 5.42 8.09
CA GLN A 128 -3.35 4.37 9.11
C GLN A 128 -3.66 3.01 8.47
N TRP A 129 -2.82 2.01 8.76
CA TRP A 129 -3.02 0.61 8.39
C TRP A 129 -3.07 -0.25 9.64
N LEU A 130 -4.03 -1.19 9.67
CA LEU A 130 -4.27 -2.14 10.75
C LEU A 130 -3.76 -3.51 10.30
N PRO A 131 -2.60 -3.98 10.79
CA PRO A 131 -2.10 -5.31 10.44
C PRO A 131 -2.94 -6.38 11.11
N PHE A 132 -3.19 -7.49 10.40
CA PHE A 132 -3.85 -8.66 10.94
C PHE A 132 -3.42 -9.93 10.21
N GLN A 133 -3.58 -11.07 10.88
CA GLN A 133 -3.46 -12.38 10.24
C GLN A 133 -4.85 -12.85 9.81
N TYR A 134 -5.02 -13.06 8.51
CA TYR A 134 -6.28 -13.51 7.93
C TYR A 134 -6.57 -14.94 8.38
N SER A 135 -7.68 -15.11 9.11
CA SER A 135 -8.20 -16.40 9.52
C SER A 135 -9.73 -16.38 9.44
N GLY A 136 -10.33 -17.45 8.91
CA GLY A 136 -11.79 -17.63 8.94
C GLY A 136 -12.63 -16.63 8.13
N GLY A 137 -12.03 -15.83 7.23
CA GLY A 137 -12.79 -14.87 6.40
C GLY A 137 -13.09 -13.54 7.08
N SER A 138 -12.41 -13.23 8.18
CA SER A 138 -12.57 -11.98 8.94
C SER A 138 -11.24 -11.25 9.12
N GLY A 139 -11.31 -9.92 9.15
CA GLY A 139 -10.24 -9.05 9.65
C GLY A 139 -10.47 -8.66 11.11
N PRO A 140 -9.82 -7.59 11.59
CA PRO A 140 -10.05 -7.02 12.91
C PRO A 140 -11.52 -6.66 13.13
N ALA A 141 -12.10 -7.03 14.26
CA ALA A 141 -13.44 -6.59 14.61
C ALA A 141 -13.46 -5.07 14.82
N ILE A 142 -14.36 -4.37 14.13
CA ILE A 142 -14.48 -2.91 14.16
C ILE A 142 -15.85 -2.54 14.71
N GLU A 143 -15.88 -1.50 15.54
CA GLU A 143 -17.08 -0.88 16.06
C GLU A 143 -17.21 0.55 15.58
N ALA A 144 -18.45 0.96 15.31
CA ALA A 144 -18.81 2.31 14.94
C ALA A 144 -19.68 2.92 16.06
N ILE A 145 -19.33 4.13 16.50
CA ILE A 145 -19.95 4.79 17.65
C ILE A 145 -20.19 6.26 17.30
N PRO A 146 -21.43 6.77 17.38
CA PRO A 146 -21.70 8.18 17.19
C PRO A 146 -21.05 9.03 18.29
N VAL A 147 -20.36 10.09 17.90
CA VAL A 147 -19.74 11.07 18.79
C VAL A 147 -20.12 12.48 18.36
N LYS A 148 -20.23 13.40 19.31
CA LYS A 148 -20.51 14.82 19.02
C LYS A 148 -19.55 15.75 19.73
N ASN A 149 -19.41 16.96 19.18
CA ASN A 149 -18.65 18.01 19.83
C ASN A 149 -19.22 18.37 21.21
N ASN A 150 -18.31 18.53 22.18
CA ASN A 150 -18.66 18.99 23.51
C ASN A 150 -19.35 20.37 23.45
N GLY A 151 -20.47 20.50 24.18
CA GLY A 151 -21.24 21.75 24.23
C GLY A 151 -22.14 22.02 23.02
N VAL A 152 -22.12 21.18 21.97
CA VAL A 152 -23.02 21.31 20.82
C VAL A 152 -24.36 20.65 21.09
N THR A 153 -25.43 21.37 20.76
CA THR A 153 -26.79 20.82 20.67
C THR A 153 -27.06 20.41 19.24
N LEU A 154 -27.14 19.11 18.99
CA LEU A 154 -27.51 18.58 17.67
C LEU A 154 -29.02 18.76 17.46
N THR A 155 -29.39 19.14 16.25
CA THR A 155 -30.79 19.15 15.82
C THR A 155 -31.21 17.74 15.41
N GLY A 156 -32.44 17.34 15.71
CA GLY A 156 -32.96 16.05 15.27
C GLY A 156 -33.06 15.96 13.75
N GLY A 157 -32.69 14.82 13.19
CA GLY A 157 -32.68 14.58 11.75
C GLY A 157 -31.98 13.25 11.40
N ALA A 158 -32.07 12.85 10.14
CA ALA A 158 -31.25 11.76 9.62
C ALA A 158 -29.79 12.21 9.49
N PHE A 159 -28.86 11.28 9.64
CA PHE A 159 -27.45 11.50 9.37
C PHE A 159 -26.84 10.30 8.65
N ASN A 160 -25.82 10.53 7.84
CA ASN A 160 -25.13 9.54 7.03
C ASN A 160 -23.62 9.79 7.05
N ALA A 161 -22.83 8.73 6.89
CA ALA A 161 -21.40 8.79 6.67
C ALA A 161 -20.97 7.67 5.71
N GLY A 162 -19.90 7.90 4.94
CA GLY A 162 -19.41 6.94 3.96
C GLY A 162 -17.90 6.73 4.07
N ALA A 163 -17.46 5.48 3.97
CA ALA A 163 -16.05 5.11 3.95
C ALA A 163 -15.82 3.87 3.06
N THR A 164 -14.58 3.68 2.63
CA THR A 164 -14.11 2.52 1.85
C THR A 164 -13.15 1.70 2.70
N LEU A 165 -13.45 0.42 2.88
CA LEU A 165 -12.54 -0.53 3.51
C LEU A 165 -11.59 -1.09 2.45
N VAL A 166 -10.30 -0.87 2.63
CA VAL A 166 -9.23 -1.32 1.74
C VAL A 166 -8.42 -2.42 2.44
N VAL A 167 -8.17 -3.50 1.72
CA VAL A 167 -7.31 -4.61 2.19
C VAL A 167 -6.14 -4.76 1.24
N ASP A 168 -4.95 -4.90 1.82
CA ASP A 168 -3.71 -5.09 1.08
C ASP A 168 -2.81 -6.11 1.81
N TYR A 169 -1.79 -6.61 1.14
CA TYR A 169 -0.77 -7.45 1.77
C TYR A 169 0.15 -6.59 2.64
N GLN A 170 0.64 -7.17 3.73
CA GLN A 170 1.65 -6.50 4.57
C GLN A 170 2.98 -6.34 3.82
#